data_AF-E4PJK0-F1
#
_entry.id   AF-E4PJK0-F1
#
_cell.length_a   1.000
_cell.length_b   1.000
_cell.length_c   1.000
_cell.angle_alpha   90.00
_cell.angle_beta   90.00
_cell.angle_gamma   90.00
#
_symmetry.space_group_name_H-M   'P 1'
#
loop_
_entity.id
_entity.type
_entity.pdbx_description
1 polymer ?
#
loop_
_entity_poly.entity_id
_entity_poly.type
_entity_poly.pdbx_seq_one_letter_code
_entity_poly.pdbx_strand_id
1 'polypeptide(L)'
;MALLVGCAATPAGQEIGSNRQAFLERLSSDPQACQTYREAYVRGFRENVSALAQSDQAGQAEAARQLSQARERLLAAGLSEPDCARPYCIIEPLQEGKLETWCGYRLDADRGEELYQWLDWETVQAAVQRQ
;
A
#
# COMPACT_ATOMS: atom_id res chain seq x y z
N MET A 1 -51.43 -12.73 27.92
CA MET A 1 -50.08 -12.14 28.02
C MET A 1 -49.26 -12.69 26.88
N ALA A 2 -49.16 -11.95 25.77
CA ALA A 2 -48.40 -12.34 24.59
C ALA A 2 -47.00 -11.74 24.67
N LEU A 3 -45.99 -12.60 24.69
CA LEU A 3 -44.57 -12.25 24.55
C LEU A 3 -44.35 -11.82 23.09
N LEU A 4 -44.04 -10.55 22.86
CA LEU A 4 -43.54 -10.09 21.57
C LEU A 4 -42.03 -9.84 21.69
N VAL A 5 -41.33 -10.75 21.03
CA VAL A 5 -39.90 -10.81 20.78
C VAL A 5 -39.43 -9.49 20.19
N GLY A 6 -38.73 -8.70 20.99
CA GLY A 6 -37.88 -7.64 20.48
C GLY A 6 -36.66 -8.29 19.83
N CYS A 7 -36.65 -8.40 18.51
CA CYS A 7 -35.42 -8.61 17.76
C CYS A 7 -34.52 -7.40 18.05
N ALA A 8 -33.56 -7.57 18.96
CA ALA A 8 -32.42 -6.69 19.00
C ALA A 8 -31.74 -6.81 17.63
N ALA A 9 -31.81 -5.75 16.82
CA ALA A 9 -31.00 -5.64 15.63
C ALA A 9 -29.55 -5.77 16.08
N THR A 10 -28.94 -6.94 15.84
CA THR A 10 -27.50 -7.09 15.91
C THR A 10 -26.93 -6.01 14.99
N PRO A 11 -26.05 -5.10 15.48
CA PRO A 11 -25.36 -4.22 14.57
C PRO A 11 -24.70 -5.13 13.55
N ALA A 12 -24.95 -4.89 12.27
CA ALA A 12 -24.39 -5.68 11.19
C ALA A 12 -22.87 -5.73 11.42
N GLY A 13 -22.39 -6.86 11.92
CA GLY A 13 -20.98 -7.03 12.22
C GLY A 13 -20.24 -6.89 10.91
N GLN A 14 -19.22 -6.03 10.87
CA GLN A 14 -18.34 -5.88 9.71
C GLN A 14 -17.97 -7.29 9.20
N GLU A 15 -18.32 -7.55 7.94
CA GLU A 15 -18.00 -8.84 7.33
C GLU A 15 -16.48 -9.00 7.24
N ILE A 16 -15.98 -10.21 7.49
CA ILE A 16 -14.55 -10.52 7.35
C ILE A 16 -14.11 -10.15 5.93
N GLY A 17 -13.11 -9.28 5.81
CA GLY A 17 -12.57 -8.82 4.53
C GLY A 17 -13.22 -7.55 3.97
N SER A 18 -14.21 -6.96 4.64
CA SER A 18 -14.90 -5.74 4.17
C SER A 18 -13.94 -4.55 4.00
N ASN A 19 -12.99 -4.34 4.92
CA ASN A 19 -11.98 -3.28 4.81
C ASN A 19 -11.02 -3.54 3.65
N ARG A 20 -10.59 -4.79 3.45
CA ARG A 20 -9.73 -5.18 2.32
C ARG A 20 -10.45 -4.93 1.00
N GLN A 21 -11.72 -5.34 0.89
CA GLN A 21 -12.48 -5.17 -0.33
C GLN A 21 -12.69 -3.69 -0.65
N ALA A 22 -13.17 -2.89 0.31
CA ALA A 22 -13.36 -1.45 0.14
C ALA A 22 -12.04 -0.74 -0.25
N PHE A 23 -10.92 -1.18 0.34
CA PHE A 23 -9.61 -0.66 -0.01
C PHE A 23 -9.20 -0.98 -1.46
N LEU A 24 -9.41 -2.22 -1.91
CA LEU A 24 -9.10 -2.64 -3.28
C LEU A 24 -9.98 -1.92 -4.30
N GLU A 25 -11.28 -1.75 -4.02
CA GLU A 25 -12.20 -1.00 -4.88
C GLU A 25 -11.79 0.48 -5.00
N ARG A 26 -11.38 1.10 -3.88
CA ARG A 26 -10.82 2.46 -3.89
C ARG A 26 -9.54 2.53 -4.72
N LEU A 27 -8.59 1.61 -4.50
CA LEU A 27 -7.34 1.58 -5.26
C LEU A 27 -7.56 1.44 -6.77
N SER A 28 -8.50 0.61 -7.19
CA SER A 28 -8.84 0.40 -8.60
C SER A 28 -9.52 1.61 -9.25
N SER A 29 -10.17 2.46 -8.44
CA SER A 29 -10.80 3.69 -8.92
C SER A 29 -9.88 4.92 -8.87
N ASP A 30 -8.67 4.79 -8.31
CA ASP A 30 -7.68 5.86 -8.32
C ASP A 30 -7.27 6.24 -9.76
N PRO A 31 -6.94 7.52 -10.02
CA PRO A 31 -6.40 7.94 -11.29
C PRO A 31 -5.14 7.14 -11.68
N GLN A 32 -4.95 6.87 -12.97
CA GLN A 32 -3.77 6.15 -13.49
C GLN A 32 -2.44 6.77 -13.03
N ALA A 33 -2.40 8.10 -12.84
CA ALA A 33 -1.22 8.79 -12.33
C ALA A 33 -0.82 8.32 -10.91
N CYS A 34 -1.80 8.00 -10.05
CA CYS A 34 -1.54 7.42 -8.73
C CYS A 34 -0.93 6.02 -8.84
N GLN A 35 -1.41 5.19 -9.78
CA GLN A 35 -0.85 3.88 -10.01
C GLN A 35 0.61 3.96 -10.47
N THR A 36 0.89 4.80 -11.47
CA THR A 36 2.26 5.02 -11.96
C THR A 36 3.19 5.56 -10.85
N TYR A 37 2.69 6.44 -10.00
CA TYR A 37 3.46 6.93 -8.85
C TYR A 37 3.75 5.82 -7.83
N ARG A 38 2.76 5.02 -7.45
CA ARG A 38 2.96 3.93 -6.49
C ARG A 38 4.02 2.93 -6.98
N GLU A 39 3.95 2.54 -8.25
CA GLU A 39 4.92 1.64 -8.88
C GLU A 39 6.33 2.24 -8.86
N ALA A 40 6.46 3.52 -9.25
CA ALA A 40 7.74 4.21 -9.22
C ALA A 40 8.29 4.38 -7.80
N TYR A 41 7.43 4.61 -6.81
CA TYR A 41 7.79 4.71 -5.41
C TYR A 41 8.34 3.39 -4.86
N VAL A 42 7.63 2.27 -5.08
CA VAL A 42 8.07 0.94 -4.62
C VAL A 42 9.34 0.51 -5.34
N ARG A 43 9.41 0.69 -6.67
CA ARG A 43 10.60 0.36 -7.45
C ARG A 43 11.80 1.18 -7.01
N GLY A 44 11.65 2.51 -6.93
CA GLY A 44 12.72 3.41 -6.52
C GLY A 44 13.22 3.12 -5.10
N PHE A 45 12.33 2.75 -4.17
CA PHE A 45 12.73 2.31 -2.84
C PHE A 45 13.60 1.05 -2.90
N ARG A 46 13.15 0.00 -3.59
CA ARG A 46 13.90 -1.26 -3.75
C ARG A 46 15.26 -1.05 -4.40
N GLU A 47 15.31 -0.27 -5.47
CA GLU A 47 16.54 0.08 -6.19
C GLU A 47 17.50 0.87 -5.29
N ASN A 48 17.00 1.85 -4.55
CA ASN A 48 17.81 2.64 -3.62
C ASN A 48 18.41 1.78 -2.50
N VAL A 49 17.63 0.86 -1.92
CA VAL A 49 18.13 -0.06 -0.87
C VAL A 49 19.18 -1.02 -1.42
N SER A 50 18.96 -1.54 -2.63
CA SER A 50 19.94 -2.39 -3.32
C SER A 50 21.26 -1.64 -3.59
N ALA A 51 21.16 -0.40 -4.05
CA ALA A 51 22.33 0.46 -4.29
C ALA A 51 23.05 0.82 -2.97
N LEU A 52 22.29 1.08 -1.89
CA LEU A 52 22.83 1.33 -0.56
C LEU A 52 23.65 0.13 -0.05
N ALA A 53 23.12 -1.08 -0.18
CA ALA A 53 23.82 -2.31 0.23
C ALA A 53 25.14 -2.52 -0.53
N GLN A 54 25.25 -1.99 -1.75
CA GLN A 54 26.43 -2.09 -2.62
C GLN A 54 27.36 -0.87 -2.55
N SER A 55 27.01 0.15 -1.74
CA SER A 55 27.69 1.46 -1.74
C SER A 55 27.71 2.14 -3.14
N ASP A 56 26.71 1.87 -3.96
CA ASP A 56 26.56 2.45 -5.30
C ASP A 56 25.86 3.81 -5.22
N GLN A 57 26.63 4.89 -5.38
CA GLN A 57 26.12 6.26 -5.37
C GLN A 57 25.37 6.61 -6.65
N ALA A 58 25.74 6.03 -7.79
CA ALA A 58 25.08 6.30 -9.06
C ALA A 58 23.68 5.66 -9.08
N GLY A 59 23.56 4.43 -8.58
CA GLY A 59 22.28 3.75 -8.40
C GLY A 59 21.32 4.50 -7.47
N GLN A 60 21.82 5.05 -6.35
CA GLN A 60 21.02 5.89 -5.45
C GLN A 60 20.52 7.17 -6.15
N ALA A 61 21.40 7.85 -6.91
CA ALA A 61 21.02 9.05 -7.65
C ALA A 61 19.97 8.75 -8.74
N GLU A 62 20.08 7.60 -9.42
CA GLU A 62 19.11 7.17 -10.41
C GLU A 62 17.75 6.86 -9.79
N ALA A 63 17.71 6.13 -8.68
CA ALA A 63 16.47 5.84 -7.96
C ALA A 63 15.77 7.13 -7.50
N ALA A 64 16.53 8.11 -6.99
CA ALA A 64 16.01 9.43 -6.61
C ALA A 64 15.44 10.20 -7.81
N ARG A 65 16.14 10.17 -8.95
CA ARG A 65 15.69 10.80 -10.20
C ARG A 65 14.37 10.20 -10.70
N GLN A 66 14.24 8.88 -10.70
CA GLN A 66 13.00 8.21 -11.12
C GLN A 66 11.81 8.58 -10.23
N LEU A 67 12.01 8.65 -8.92
CA LEU A 67 10.96 9.08 -8.00
C LEU A 67 10.57 10.55 -8.24
N SER A 68 11.54 11.43 -8.50
CA SER A 68 11.27 12.84 -8.85
C SER A 68 10.40 12.95 -10.10
N GLN A 69 10.71 12.19 -11.15
CA GLN A 69 9.93 12.18 -12.38
C GLN A 69 8.49 11.68 -12.16
N ALA A 70 8.30 10.68 -11.30
CA ALA A 70 6.97 10.20 -10.95
C ALA A 70 6.15 11.27 -10.21
N ARG A 71 6.78 12.03 -9.32
CA ARG A 71 6.16 13.17 -8.62
C ARG A 71 5.77 14.30 -9.57
N GLU A 72 6.64 14.63 -10.53
CA GLU A 72 6.34 15.62 -11.56
C GLU A 72 5.12 15.21 -12.41
N ARG A 73 4.98 13.93 -12.74
CA ARG A 73 3.81 13.40 -13.45
C ARG A 73 2.53 13.47 -12.63
N LEU A 74 2.59 13.22 -11.31
CA LEU A 74 1.44 13.44 -10.43
C LEU A 74 1.01 14.90 -10.45
N LEU A 75 1.95 15.82 -10.28
CA LEU A 75 1.68 17.26 -10.27
C LEU A 75 1.10 17.74 -11.60
N ALA A 76 1.60 17.22 -12.73
CA ALA A 76 1.05 17.51 -14.05
C ALA A 76 -0.40 17.01 -14.23
N ALA A 77 -0.80 15.97 -13.48
CA ALA A 77 -2.17 15.49 -13.42
C ALA A 77 -3.04 16.25 -12.39
N GLY A 78 -2.51 17.29 -11.74
CA GLY A 78 -3.21 18.04 -10.71
C GLY A 78 -3.33 17.32 -9.36
N LEU A 79 -2.50 16.28 -9.15
CA LEU A 79 -2.48 15.46 -7.94
C LEU A 79 -1.19 15.68 -7.14
N SER A 80 -1.24 15.34 -5.86
CA SER A 80 -0.13 15.32 -4.92
C SER A 80 0.04 13.93 -4.31
N GLU A 81 1.19 13.66 -3.66
CA GLU A 81 1.43 12.33 -3.07
C GLU A 81 0.34 11.88 -2.08
N PRO A 82 -0.20 12.74 -1.19
CA PRO A 82 -1.28 12.37 -0.28
C PRO A 82 -2.60 12.01 -0.95
N ASP A 83 -2.82 12.43 -2.19
CA ASP A 83 -4.03 12.08 -2.95
C ASP A 83 -4.02 10.61 -3.37
N CYS A 84 -2.84 9.97 -3.37
CA CYS A 84 -2.67 8.58 -3.72
C CYS A 84 -2.47 7.73 -2.46
N ALA A 85 -3.15 6.57 -2.40
CA ALA A 85 -2.86 5.59 -1.36
C ALA A 85 -1.41 5.07 -1.52
N ARG A 86 -0.48 5.56 -0.71
CA ARG A 86 0.94 5.17 -0.79
C ARG A 86 1.23 3.96 0.10
N PRO A 87 1.93 2.92 -0.40
CA PRO A 87 2.36 1.81 0.44
C PRO A 87 3.42 2.27 1.45
N TYR A 88 3.42 1.62 2.61
CA TYR A 88 4.51 1.65 3.56
C TYR A 88 5.64 0.76 3.03
N CYS A 89 6.85 1.29 2.94
CA CYS A 89 8.04 0.51 2.59
C CYS A 89 9.04 0.59 3.73
N ILE A 90 9.58 -0.56 4.13
CA ILE A 90 10.53 -0.70 5.23
C ILE A 90 11.78 -1.43 4.75
N ILE A 91 12.92 -1.09 5.35
CA ILE A 91 14.17 -1.82 5.18
C ILE A 91 14.26 -2.82 6.33
N GLU A 92 14.44 -4.09 6.00
CA GLU A 92 14.74 -5.13 6.97
C GLU A 92 16.25 -5.41 6.94
N PRO A 93 16.99 -5.05 8.01
CA PRO A 93 18.38 -5.42 8.12
C PRO A 93 18.50 -6.91 8.43
N LEU A 94 19.19 -7.64 7.58
CA LEU A 94 19.50 -9.05 7.75
C LEU A 94 20.92 -9.25 8.28
N GLN A 95 21.26 -10.50 8.59
CA GLN A 95 22.63 -10.85 8.99
C GLN A 95 23.64 -10.53 7.89
N GLU A 96 24.91 -10.33 8.28
CA GLU A 96 26.04 -10.05 7.38
C GLU A 96 25.90 -8.73 6.61
N GLY A 97 25.10 -7.77 7.10
CA GLY A 97 24.93 -6.46 6.47
C GLY A 97 24.06 -6.47 5.20
N LYS A 98 23.33 -7.58 4.96
CA LYS A 98 22.35 -7.66 3.87
C LYS A 98 21.13 -6.82 4.21
N LEU A 99 20.53 -6.19 3.21
CA LEU A 99 19.29 -5.41 3.34
C LEU A 99 18.21 -6.06 2.49
N GLU A 100 17.06 -6.32 3.10
CA GLU A 100 15.83 -6.67 2.39
C GLU A 100 14.81 -5.53 2.50
N THR A 101 13.78 -5.61 1.68
CA THR A 101 12.71 -4.60 1.67
C THR A 101 11.35 -5.26 1.68
N TRP A 102 10.46 -4.72 2.49
CA TRP A 102 9.04 -5.06 2.44
C TRP A 102 8.22 -3.82 2.13
N CYS A 103 7.23 -3.93 1.24
CA CYS A 103 6.30 -2.86 0.94
C CYS A 103 4.86 -3.38 1.03
N GLY A 104 3.95 -2.59 1.56
CA GLY A 104 2.54 -2.98 1.67
C GLY A 104 1.65 -1.90 2.27
N TYR A 105 0.40 -2.26 2.54
CA TYR A 105 -0.61 -1.36 3.07
C TYR A 105 -1.08 -1.82 4.44
N ARG A 106 -1.30 -0.86 5.33
CA ARG A 106 -1.93 -1.10 6.63
C ARG A 106 -3.39 -0.72 6.55
N LEU A 107 -4.27 -1.65 6.86
CA LEU A 107 -5.70 -1.40 7.03
C LEU A 107 -6.11 -1.75 8.45
N ASP A 108 -7.22 -1.20 8.91
CA ASP A 108 -7.83 -1.65 10.16
C ASP A 108 -8.26 -3.11 10.01
N ALA A 109 -8.07 -3.90 11.06
CA ALA A 109 -8.56 -5.27 11.08
C ALA A 109 -10.10 -5.28 11.07
N ASP A 110 -10.68 -6.21 10.31
CA ASP A 110 -12.16 -6.34 10.28
C ASP A 110 -12.72 -6.85 11.62
N ARG A 111 -11.91 -7.61 12.37
CA ARG A 111 -12.24 -8.21 13.68
C ARG A 111 -11.02 -8.88 14.32
N GLY A 112 -11.17 -9.27 15.59
CA GLY A 112 -10.14 -9.95 16.37
C GLY A 112 -9.47 -9.02 17.38
N GLU A 113 -8.42 -9.51 18.04
CA GLU A 113 -7.61 -8.69 18.96
C GLU A 113 -6.59 -7.81 18.21
N GLU A 114 -6.31 -8.14 16.95
CA GLU A 114 -5.43 -7.36 16.09
C GLU A 114 -6.05 -6.01 15.72
N LEU A 115 -5.24 -4.96 15.79
CA LEU A 115 -5.68 -3.61 15.40
C LEU A 115 -5.61 -3.42 13.88
N TYR A 116 -4.69 -4.11 13.21
CA TYR A 116 -4.38 -3.89 11.80
C TYR A 116 -4.21 -5.20 11.04
N GLN A 117 -4.53 -5.15 9.75
CA GLN A 117 -4.13 -6.14 8.76
C GLN A 117 -3.13 -5.51 7.78
N TRP A 118 -2.10 -6.28 7.42
CA TRP A 118 -1.09 -5.85 6.46
C TRP A 118 -1.27 -6.58 5.14
N LEU A 119 -1.36 -5.82 4.05
CA LEU A 119 -1.48 -6.34 2.70
C LEU A 119 -0.16 -6.09 1.96
N ASP A 120 0.50 -7.17 1.57
CA ASP A 120 1.71 -7.12 0.75
C ASP A 120 1.45 -6.42 -0.60
N TRP A 121 2.42 -5.62 -1.05
CA TRP A 121 2.34 -4.85 -2.29
C TRP A 121 2.01 -5.73 -3.50
N GLU A 122 2.73 -6.84 -3.71
CA GLU A 122 2.54 -7.70 -4.89
C GLU A 122 1.16 -8.35 -4.88
N THR A 123 0.70 -8.76 -3.68
CA THR A 123 -0.64 -9.32 -3.49
C THR A 123 -1.73 -8.30 -3.84
N VAL A 124 -1.54 -7.04 -3.47
CA VAL A 124 -2.47 -5.95 -3.81
C VAL A 124 -2.44 -5.64 -5.30
N GLN A 125 -1.25 -5.56 -5.92
CA GLN A 125 -1.13 -5.31 -7.36
C GLN A 125 -1.84 -6.40 -8.17
N ALA A 126 -1.62 -7.66 -7.82
CA ALA A 126 -2.28 -8.79 -8.47
C ALA A 126 -3.80 -8.77 -8.29
N ALA A 127 -4.31 -8.21 -7.19
CA ALA A 127 -5.74 -8.08 -6.94
C ALA A 127 -6.38 -6.91 -7.69
N VAL A 128 -5.68 -5.78 -7.84
CA VAL A 128 -6.16 -4.61 -8.60
C VAL A 128 -6.19 -4.92 -10.10
N GLN A 129 -5.18 -5.63 -10.63
CA GLN A 129 -5.12 -5.99 -12.06
C GLN A 129 -6.20 -6.98 -12.53
N ARG A 130 -6.89 -7.66 -11.59
CA ARG A 130 -7.95 -8.64 -11.91
C ARG A 130 -9.36 -8.05 -11.89
N GLN A 131 -9.51 -6.80 -11.47
CA GLN A 131 -10.77 -6.06 -11.47
C GLN A 131 -11.02 -5.43 -12.84
#